data_AF-A0A6P6I6J0-F1
#
_entry.id   AF-A0A6P6I6J0-F1
#
_cell.length_a   1.000
_cell.length_b   1.000
_cell.length_c   1.000
_cell.angle_alpha   90.00
_cell.angle_beta   90.00
_cell.angle_gamma   90.00
#
_symmetry.space_group_name_H-M   'P 1'
#
loop_
_entity.id
_entity.type
_entity.pdbx_description
1 polymer ?
#
loop_
_entity_poly.entity_id
_entity_poly.type
_entity_poly.pdbx_seq_one_letter_code
_entity_poly.pdbx_strand_id
1 'polypeptide(L)'
;MSTSNITVFMPSVLTLIGIPGLETVQCWIGIPFCVMYLIAMIGNSLLLLIIRSERSLHEPMYIFVGMLGVTDIALATTIMPKMLGIFWFRVPDIYFDSCLLQMWLIHTFQGIESGILLAMALDRYVAICYPLRHAAIVTHRLVTQIGAVVTLRAAFLVAPCLILIKFRFQFYHTTIISHCYCEHMAIVKMAAENVRVNKIYGLFVAFTVAGFDLTFITLSYAQIFSTVFRLPKKEARLKAFNTCIAHMCVFLQFYLLAFFSFFTHRFGAHVPPYIHILFSSLYLLVPPFLNPLVYGAKTKQIRIHVVKLFSS
;
A
#
# COMPACT_ATOMS: atom_id res chain seq x y z
N MET A 1 37.33 -14.52 25.89
CA MET A 1 35.93 -14.98 26.12
C MET A 1 35.35 -15.39 24.77
N SER A 2 35.13 -16.69 24.57
CA SER A 2 34.45 -17.22 23.38
C SER A 2 32.99 -16.79 23.43
N THR A 3 32.58 -15.86 22.58
CA THR A 3 31.16 -15.59 22.33
C THR A 3 30.63 -16.78 21.54
N SER A 4 29.98 -17.72 22.22
CA SER A 4 29.15 -18.72 21.52
C SER A 4 28.17 -17.97 20.63
N ASN A 5 28.33 -18.06 19.32
CA ASN A 5 27.31 -17.64 18.35
C ASN A 5 26.14 -18.62 18.49
N ILE A 6 25.31 -18.42 19.50
CA ILE A 6 24.10 -19.21 19.71
C ILE A 6 23.13 -18.81 18.58
N THR A 7 22.99 -19.66 17.58
CA THR A 7 21.93 -19.56 16.59
C THR A 7 20.67 -20.23 17.12
N VAL A 8 19.52 -19.64 16.81
CA VAL A 8 18.21 -20.18 17.18
C VAL A 8 17.71 -21.04 16.04
N PHE A 9 17.43 -22.30 16.32
CA PHE A 9 16.80 -23.22 15.36
C PHE A 9 15.29 -22.95 15.30
N MET A 10 14.77 -22.66 14.10
CA MET A 10 13.35 -22.50 13.77
C MET A 10 12.50 -21.88 14.92
N PRO A 11 12.64 -20.59 15.20
CA PRO A 11 11.93 -19.95 16.31
C PRO A 11 10.42 -20.04 16.09
N SER A 12 9.69 -20.49 17.11
CA SER A 12 8.22 -20.52 17.09
C SER A 12 7.60 -19.15 17.32
N VAL A 13 8.29 -18.29 18.08
CA VAL A 13 7.86 -16.95 18.47
C VAL A 13 8.96 -15.93 18.13
N LEU A 14 8.52 -14.78 17.66
CA LEU A 14 9.34 -13.61 17.36
C LEU A 14 8.85 -12.42 18.21
N THR A 15 9.76 -11.55 18.59
CA THR A 15 9.47 -10.37 19.42
C THR A 15 9.66 -9.11 18.59
N LEU A 16 8.58 -8.35 18.35
CA LEU A 16 8.63 -7.05 17.68
C LEU A 16 8.78 -5.93 18.70
N ILE A 17 9.89 -5.19 18.63
CA ILE A 17 10.19 -4.10 19.57
C ILE A 17 9.60 -2.74 19.17
N GLY A 18 9.02 -2.64 17.97
CA GLY A 18 8.43 -1.40 17.47
C GLY A 18 9.47 -0.49 16.82
N ILE A 19 9.59 0.74 17.35
CA ILE A 19 10.52 1.79 16.91
C ILE A 19 11.70 1.85 17.89
N PRO A 20 12.90 1.34 17.52
CA PRO A 20 14.08 1.33 18.36
C PRO A 20 14.53 2.73 18.74
N GLY A 21 14.90 2.94 20.01
CA GLY A 21 15.34 4.23 20.55
C GLY A 21 14.21 5.22 20.86
N LEU A 22 12.96 4.84 20.60
CA LEU A 22 11.76 5.63 20.93
C LEU A 22 10.78 4.83 21.80
N GLU A 23 11.21 3.73 22.41
CA GLU A 23 10.36 2.81 23.19
C GLU A 23 9.60 3.53 24.32
N THR A 24 10.24 4.50 24.98
CA THR A 24 9.64 5.29 26.05
C THR A 24 8.51 6.21 25.60
N VAL A 25 8.49 6.59 24.31
CA VAL A 25 7.50 7.51 23.73
C VAL A 25 6.58 6.83 22.71
N GLN A 26 6.75 5.54 22.44
CA GLN A 26 5.93 4.77 21.51
C GLN A 26 4.43 4.86 21.82
N CYS A 27 4.04 4.94 23.09
CA CYS A 27 2.64 5.14 23.49
C CYS A 27 2.04 6.42 22.90
N TRP A 28 2.81 7.53 22.89
CA TRP A 28 2.40 8.80 22.31
C TRP A 28 2.39 8.74 20.78
N ILE A 29 3.35 8.04 20.19
CA ILE A 29 3.41 7.80 18.73
C ILE A 29 2.20 6.97 18.26
N GLY A 30 1.69 6.05 19.09
CA GLY A 30 0.50 5.27 18.76
C GLY A 30 -0.78 6.09 18.56
N ILE A 31 -0.90 7.26 19.20
CA ILE A 31 -2.09 8.12 19.09
C ILE A 31 -2.33 8.58 17.63
N PRO A 32 -1.39 9.26 16.95
CA PRO A 32 -1.60 9.67 15.56
C PRO A 32 -1.82 8.49 14.62
N PHE A 33 -1.10 7.36 14.81
CA PHE A 33 -1.32 6.15 14.01
C PHE A 33 -2.73 5.57 14.19
N CYS A 34 -3.25 5.54 15.42
CA CYS A 34 -4.61 5.11 15.69
C CYS A 34 -5.65 6.05 15.07
N VAL A 35 -5.44 7.37 15.16
CA VAL A 35 -6.33 8.35 14.52
C VAL A 35 -6.35 8.16 13.00
N MET A 36 -5.18 8.01 12.37
CA MET A 36 -5.09 7.71 10.93
C MET A 36 -5.80 6.41 10.58
N TYR A 37 -5.64 5.36 11.39
CA TYR A 37 -6.33 4.09 11.20
C TYR A 37 -7.85 4.24 11.24
N LEU A 38 -8.39 4.90 12.27
CA LEU A 38 -9.83 5.11 12.40
C LEU A 38 -10.39 5.92 11.22
N ILE A 39 -9.69 6.97 10.79
CA ILE A 39 -10.11 7.76 9.62
C ILE A 39 -10.03 6.93 8.34
N ALA A 40 -8.99 6.11 8.14
CA ALA A 40 -8.90 5.21 7.00
C ALA A 40 -10.05 4.20 6.98
N MET A 41 -10.38 3.61 8.14
CA MET A 41 -11.48 2.66 8.27
C MET A 41 -12.83 3.32 7.98
N ILE A 42 -13.12 4.45 8.62
CA ILE A 42 -14.40 5.17 8.44
C ILE A 42 -14.52 5.71 7.02
N GLY A 43 -13.47 6.36 6.52
CA GLY A 43 -13.45 7.00 5.21
C GLY A 43 -13.64 6.00 4.08
N ASN A 44 -12.88 4.91 4.07
CA ASN A 44 -13.00 3.89 3.03
C ASN A 44 -14.30 3.07 3.18
N SER A 45 -14.78 2.82 4.39
CA SER A 45 -16.08 2.13 4.59
C SER A 45 -17.23 2.99 4.07
N LEU A 46 -17.23 4.29 4.39
CA LEU A 46 -18.22 5.23 3.88
C LEU A 46 -18.16 5.35 2.35
N LEU A 47 -16.96 5.40 1.79
CA LEU A 47 -16.73 5.40 0.34
C LEU A 47 -17.38 4.17 -0.32
N LEU A 48 -17.14 2.98 0.23
CA LEU A 48 -17.73 1.73 -0.23
C LEU A 48 -19.26 1.72 -0.13
N LEU A 49 -19.81 2.18 1.00
CA LEU A 49 -21.26 2.28 1.19
C LEU A 49 -21.91 3.20 0.16
N ILE A 50 -21.29 4.33 -0.13
CA ILE A 50 -21.82 5.30 -1.09
C ILE A 50 -21.73 4.74 -2.52
N ILE A 51 -20.59 4.16 -2.91
CA ILE A 51 -20.45 3.51 -4.23
C ILE A 51 -21.49 2.40 -4.40
N ARG A 52 -21.75 1.61 -3.35
CA ARG A 52 -22.73 0.52 -3.39
C ARG A 52 -24.19 1.00 -3.45
N SER A 53 -24.50 2.12 -2.80
CA SER A 53 -25.87 2.62 -2.67
C SER A 53 -26.30 3.47 -3.87
N GLU A 54 -25.37 4.20 -4.46
CA GLU A 54 -25.65 5.16 -5.53
C GLU A 54 -25.36 4.56 -6.91
N ARG A 55 -26.42 4.23 -7.65
CA ARG A 55 -26.28 3.59 -8.97
C ARG A 55 -25.51 4.45 -9.97
N SER A 56 -25.57 5.78 -9.86
CA SER A 56 -24.80 6.65 -10.76
C SER A 56 -23.28 6.57 -10.55
N LEU A 57 -22.83 5.98 -9.43
CA LEU A 57 -21.41 5.73 -9.16
C LEU A 57 -20.97 4.33 -9.59
N HIS A 58 -21.82 3.53 -10.22
CA HIS A 58 -21.38 2.24 -10.79
C HIS A 58 -20.65 2.42 -12.13
N GLU A 59 -19.84 3.46 -12.28
CA GLU A 59 -18.93 3.59 -13.41
C GLU A 59 -17.61 2.86 -13.14
N PRO A 60 -16.89 2.36 -14.17
CA PRO A 60 -15.62 1.65 -14.02
C PRO A 60 -14.64 2.29 -13.04
N MET A 61 -14.52 3.61 -13.09
CA MET A 61 -13.62 4.37 -12.26
C MET A 61 -13.90 4.25 -10.77
N TYR A 62 -15.17 4.36 -10.38
CA TYR A 62 -15.58 4.26 -8.99
C TYR A 62 -15.55 2.82 -8.49
N ILE A 63 -15.71 1.83 -9.38
CA ILE A 63 -15.47 0.43 -9.03
C ILE A 63 -14.00 0.21 -8.66
N PHE A 64 -13.05 0.79 -9.42
CA PHE A 64 -11.64 0.76 -9.02
C PHE A 64 -11.38 1.47 -7.70
N VAL A 65 -12.02 2.63 -7.46
CA VAL A 65 -11.95 3.31 -6.16
C VAL A 65 -12.51 2.43 -5.03
N GLY A 66 -13.57 1.66 -5.28
CA GLY A 66 -14.07 0.68 -4.32
C GLY A 66 -13.07 -0.45 -4.06
N MET A 67 -12.47 -1.03 -5.09
CA MET A 67 -11.42 -2.04 -4.92
C MET A 67 -10.21 -1.48 -4.13
N LEU A 68 -9.85 -0.23 -4.39
CA LEU A 68 -8.81 0.49 -3.63
C LEU A 68 -9.22 0.62 -2.16
N GLY A 69 -10.45 1.06 -1.87
CA GLY A 69 -10.94 1.21 -0.50
C GLY A 69 -10.98 -0.11 0.30
N VAL A 70 -11.33 -1.23 -0.34
CA VAL A 70 -11.23 -2.58 0.29
C VAL A 70 -9.77 -2.92 0.59
N THR A 71 -8.88 -2.65 -0.36
CA THR A 71 -7.44 -2.92 -0.22
C THR A 71 -6.82 -2.08 0.90
N ASP A 72 -7.18 -0.79 0.98
CA ASP A 72 -6.75 0.17 1.99
C ASP A 72 -7.16 -0.27 3.40
N ILE A 73 -8.42 -0.71 3.57
CA ILE A 73 -8.93 -1.26 4.84
C ILE A 73 -8.15 -2.51 5.24
N ALA A 74 -7.96 -3.44 4.30
CA ALA A 74 -7.29 -4.71 4.56
C ALA A 74 -5.80 -4.51 4.92
N LEU A 75 -5.12 -3.62 4.20
CA LEU A 75 -3.72 -3.25 4.45
C LEU A 75 -3.56 -2.61 5.84
N ALA A 76 -4.38 -1.59 6.14
CA ALA A 76 -4.33 -0.88 7.42
C ALA A 76 -4.62 -1.84 8.59
N THR A 77 -5.61 -2.72 8.44
CA THR A 77 -5.99 -3.72 9.45
C THR A 77 -4.94 -4.82 9.63
N THR A 78 -4.13 -5.11 8.61
CA THR A 78 -3.03 -6.09 8.74
C THR A 78 -1.91 -5.57 9.65
N ILE A 79 -1.67 -4.25 9.66
CA ILE A 79 -0.52 -3.63 10.33
C ILE A 79 -0.91 -3.05 11.70
N MET A 80 -2.01 -2.29 11.76
CA MET A 80 -2.34 -1.47 12.93
C MET A 80 -2.60 -2.23 14.22
N PRO A 81 -3.38 -3.33 14.24
CA PRO A 81 -3.64 -4.06 15.47
C PRO A 81 -2.36 -4.53 16.15
N LYS A 82 -1.39 -5.03 15.37
CA LYS A 82 -0.09 -5.47 15.92
C LYS A 82 0.74 -4.29 16.41
N MET A 83 0.81 -3.21 15.63
CA MET A 83 1.55 -2.00 16.02
C MET A 83 1.00 -1.38 17.32
N LEU A 84 -0.32 -1.24 17.44
CA LEU A 84 -0.97 -0.73 18.65
C LEU A 84 -0.83 -1.70 19.83
N GLY A 85 -0.85 -3.01 19.56
CA GLY A 85 -0.52 -4.06 20.54
C GLY A 85 0.84 -3.86 21.20
N ILE A 86 1.85 -3.47 20.41
CA ILE A 86 3.20 -3.15 20.91
C ILE A 86 3.15 -1.85 21.73
N PHE A 87 2.58 -0.78 21.18
CA PHE A 87 2.67 0.57 21.75
C PHE A 87 1.85 0.79 23.02
N TRP A 88 0.68 0.16 23.14
CA TRP A 88 -0.26 0.42 24.25
C TRP A 88 -0.43 -0.76 25.19
N PHE A 89 -0.39 -1.98 24.67
CA PHE A 89 -0.72 -3.19 25.43
C PHE A 89 0.51 -4.02 25.81
N ARG A 90 1.72 -3.61 25.38
CA ARG A 90 2.99 -4.32 25.63
C ARG A 90 2.93 -5.79 25.19
N VAL A 91 2.35 -6.05 24.01
CA VAL A 91 2.27 -7.39 23.40
C VAL A 91 3.22 -7.49 22.21
N PRO A 92 4.55 -7.59 22.43
CA PRO A 92 5.53 -7.58 21.35
C PRO A 92 5.59 -8.91 20.58
N ASP A 93 5.15 -10.00 21.19
CA ASP A 93 5.33 -11.34 20.65
C ASP A 93 4.34 -11.68 19.53
N ILE A 94 4.81 -12.40 18.52
CA ILE A 94 4.02 -12.94 17.41
C ILE A 94 4.54 -14.33 17.07
N TYR A 95 3.65 -15.24 16.69
CA TYR A 95 4.06 -16.52 16.14
C TYR A 95 4.75 -16.34 14.79
N PHE A 96 5.78 -17.13 14.52
CA PHE A 96 6.57 -17.04 13.29
C PHE A 96 5.70 -17.15 12.04
N ASP A 97 4.78 -18.13 12.00
CA ASP A 97 3.85 -18.31 10.87
C ASP A 97 2.88 -17.13 10.71
N SER A 98 2.41 -16.53 11.81
CA SER A 98 1.58 -15.32 11.76
C SER A 98 2.37 -14.11 11.25
N CYS A 99 3.66 -14.02 11.57
CA CYS A 99 4.54 -12.97 11.07
C CYS A 99 4.77 -13.10 9.57
N LEU A 100 5.01 -14.33 9.08
CA LEU A 100 5.09 -14.60 7.65
C LEU A 100 3.78 -14.26 6.94
N LEU A 101 2.64 -14.70 7.48
CA LEU A 101 1.33 -14.36 6.90
C LEU A 101 1.11 -12.84 6.84
N GLN A 102 1.43 -12.12 7.92
CA GLN A 102 1.34 -10.66 7.96
C GLN A 102 2.21 -10.02 6.86
N MET A 103 3.47 -10.46 6.72
CA MET A 103 4.38 -9.98 5.68
C MET A 103 3.82 -10.20 4.26
N TRP A 104 3.28 -11.38 3.98
CA TRP A 104 2.71 -11.68 2.65
C TRP A 104 1.47 -10.88 2.36
N LEU A 105 0.57 -10.71 3.33
CA LEU A 105 -0.62 -9.87 3.19
C LEU A 105 -0.24 -8.43 2.89
N ILE A 106 0.71 -7.84 3.64
CA ILE A 106 1.17 -6.46 3.43
C ILE A 106 1.66 -6.28 1.98
N HIS A 107 2.60 -7.10 1.54
CA HIS A 107 3.16 -6.94 0.20
C HIS A 107 2.17 -7.29 -0.93
N THR A 108 1.26 -8.23 -0.68
CA THR A 108 0.18 -8.53 -1.63
C THR A 108 -0.76 -7.33 -1.78
N PHE A 109 -1.23 -6.74 -0.68
CA PHE A 109 -2.10 -5.57 -0.73
C PHE A 109 -1.41 -4.35 -1.36
N GLN A 110 -0.13 -4.12 -1.09
CA GLN A 110 0.64 -3.06 -1.79
C GLN A 110 0.73 -3.31 -3.30
N GLY A 111 0.92 -4.56 -3.72
CA GLY A 111 0.91 -4.92 -5.13
C GLY A 111 -0.46 -4.74 -5.78
N ILE A 112 -1.54 -5.04 -5.04
CA ILE A 112 -2.92 -4.80 -5.48
C ILE A 112 -3.19 -3.30 -5.62
N GLU A 113 -2.81 -2.50 -4.63
CA GLU A 113 -2.93 -1.05 -4.63
C GLU A 113 -2.25 -0.44 -5.87
N SER A 114 -0.99 -0.79 -6.09
CA SER A 114 -0.22 -0.37 -7.28
C SER A 114 -0.90 -0.79 -8.60
N GLY A 115 -1.38 -2.02 -8.68
CA GLY A 115 -2.10 -2.53 -9.86
C GLY A 115 -3.44 -1.83 -10.12
N ILE A 116 -4.17 -1.48 -9.07
CA ILE A 116 -5.42 -0.71 -9.17
C ILE A 116 -5.11 0.72 -9.64
N LEU A 117 -4.07 1.37 -9.12
CA LEU A 117 -3.65 2.70 -9.58
C LEU A 117 -3.27 2.69 -11.07
N LEU A 118 -2.60 1.63 -11.54
CA LEU A 118 -2.36 1.43 -12.97
C LEU A 118 -3.67 1.30 -13.76
N ALA A 119 -4.60 0.48 -13.29
CA ALA A 119 -5.89 0.31 -13.94
C ALA A 119 -6.69 1.62 -14.03
N MET A 120 -6.65 2.42 -12.97
CA MET A 120 -7.25 3.76 -12.93
C MET A 120 -6.60 4.72 -13.94
N ALA A 121 -5.27 4.68 -14.08
CA ALA A 121 -4.55 5.47 -15.08
C ALA A 121 -4.95 5.07 -16.51
N LEU A 122 -5.09 3.77 -16.78
CA LEU A 122 -5.55 3.25 -18.06
C LEU A 122 -7.00 3.64 -18.35
N ASP A 123 -7.90 3.57 -17.38
CA ASP A 123 -9.28 4.05 -17.53
C ASP A 123 -9.31 5.54 -17.91
N ARG A 124 -8.57 6.39 -17.19
CA ARG A 124 -8.48 7.82 -17.50
C ARG A 124 -7.88 8.08 -18.88
N TYR A 125 -6.88 7.30 -19.28
CA TYR A 125 -6.30 7.37 -20.61
C TYR A 125 -7.34 7.07 -21.69
N VAL A 126 -8.07 5.96 -21.58
CA VAL A 126 -9.11 5.61 -22.57
C VAL A 126 -10.24 6.64 -22.57
N ALA A 127 -10.65 7.14 -21.40
CA ALA A 127 -11.72 8.12 -21.27
C ALA A 127 -11.39 9.46 -21.96
N ILE A 128 -10.13 9.91 -21.90
CA ILE A 128 -9.70 11.21 -22.44
C ILE A 128 -9.24 11.09 -23.89
N CYS A 129 -8.44 10.06 -24.21
CA CYS A 129 -7.87 9.89 -25.55
C CYS A 129 -8.84 9.24 -26.54
N TYR A 130 -9.80 8.44 -26.06
CA TYR A 130 -10.76 7.73 -26.90
C TYR A 130 -12.20 7.79 -26.33
N PRO A 131 -12.76 8.99 -26.12
CA PRO A 131 -14.04 9.17 -25.41
C PRO A 131 -15.21 8.41 -26.05
N LEU A 132 -15.29 8.35 -27.38
CA LEU A 132 -16.35 7.64 -28.10
C LEU A 132 -16.29 6.11 -27.95
N ARG A 133 -15.13 5.56 -27.60
CA ARG A 133 -14.92 4.12 -27.45
C ARG A 133 -14.84 3.69 -25.99
N HIS A 134 -14.83 4.62 -25.03
CA HIS A 134 -14.65 4.31 -23.61
C HIS A 134 -15.67 3.31 -23.09
N ALA A 135 -16.97 3.54 -23.33
CA ALA A 135 -18.03 2.62 -22.89
C ALA A 135 -17.97 1.22 -23.53
N ALA A 136 -17.43 1.12 -24.75
CA ALA A 136 -17.25 -0.16 -25.43
C ALA A 136 -16.00 -0.93 -24.97
N ILE A 137 -14.94 -0.21 -24.60
CA ILE A 137 -13.66 -0.78 -24.16
C ILE A 137 -13.72 -1.13 -22.68
N VAL A 138 -14.10 -0.18 -21.82
CA VAL A 138 -14.08 -0.31 -20.37
C VAL A 138 -15.44 -0.77 -19.86
N THR A 139 -15.69 -2.06 -20.01
CA THR A 139 -16.92 -2.70 -19.53
C THR A 139 -16.79 -3.15 -18.08
N HIS A 140 -17.92 -3.32 -17.37
CA HIS A 140 -17.93 -3.91 -16.03
C HIS A 140 -17.23 -5.27 -15.95
N ARG A 141 -17.42 -6.11 -16.98
CA ARG A 141 -16.75 -7.41 -17.07
C ARG A 141 -15.24 -7.23 -17.11
N LEU A 142 -14.73 -6.31 -17.94
CA LEU A 142 -13.30 -6.02 -17.99
C LEU A 142 -12.78 -5.50 -16.65
N VAL A 143 -13.50 -4.60 -15.97
CA VAL A 143 -13.11 -4.08 -14.65
C VAL A 143 -12.97 -5.20 -13.62
N THR A 144 -13.95 -6.11 -13.55
CA THR A 144 -13.87 -7.27 -12.63
C THR A 144 -12.70 -8.20 -12.97
N GLN A 145 -12.44 -8.43 -14.26
CA GLN A 145 -11.29 -9.22 -14.71
C GLN A 145 -9.97 -8.56 -14.34
N ILE A 146 -9.84 -7.25 -14.53
CA ILE A 146 -8.67 -6.48 -14.11
C ILE A 146 -8.46 -6.63 -12.60
N GLY A 147 -9.52 -6.44 -11.79
CA GLY A 147 -9.47 -6.64 -10.34
C GLY A 147 -8.95 -8.02 -9.93
N ALA A 148 -9.42 -9.07 -10.60
CA ALA A 148 -8.93 -10.44 -10.36
C ALA A 148 -7.47 -10.61 -10.78
N VAL A 149 -7.08 -10.11 -11.95
CA VAL A 149 -5.71 -10.21 -12.47
C VAL A 149 -4.71 -9.48 -11.58
N VAL A 150 -5.01 -8.25 -11.14
CA VAL A 150 -4.10 -7.49 -10.26
C VAL A 150 -3.93 -8.20 -8.91
N THR A 151 -5.02 -8.77 -8.37
CA THR A 151 -5.01 -9.56 -7.13
C THR A 151 -4.16 -10.82 -7.26
N LEU A 152 -4.41 -11.63 -8.28
CA LEU A 152 -3.67 -12.85 -8.53
C LEU A 152 -2.19 -12.55 -8.81
N ARG A 153 -1.89 -11.56 -9.66
CA ARG A 153 -0.52 -11.13 -9.96
C ARG A 153 0.24 -10.80 -8.68
N ALA A 154 -0.33 -9.97 -7.80
CA ALA A 154 0.33 -9.59 -6.54
C ALA A 154 0.56 -10.81 -5.63
N ALA A 155 -0.48 -11.62 -5.42
CA ALA A 155 -0.40 -12.81 -4.57
C ALA A 155 0.66 -13.81 -5.05
N PHE A 156 0.68 -14.11 -6.36
CA PHE A 156 1.62 -15.05 -6.96
C PHE A 156 3.06 -14.54 -6.99
N LEU A 157 3.28 -13.24 -7.21
CA LEU A 157 4.63 -12.67 -7.19
C LEU A 157 5.22 -12.63 -5.78
N VAL A 158 4.40 -12.44 -4.74
CA VAL A 158 4.88 -12.35 -3.35
C VAL A 158 5.00 -13.73 -2.69
N ALA A 159 4.19 -14.71 -3.10
CA ALA A 159 4.16 -16.03 -2.48
C ALA A 159 5.55 -16.73 -2.40
N PRO A 160 6.44 -16.67 -3.40
CA PRO A 160 7.74 -17.31 -3.30
C PRO A 160 8.64 -16.70 -2.22
N CYS A 161 8.46 -15.42 -1.85
CA CYS A 161 9.19 -14.84 -0.70
C CYS A 161 8.87 -15.60 0.59
N LEU A 162 7.60 -15.98 0.81
CA LEU A 162 7.22 -16.79 1.97
C LEU A 162 7.89 -18.16 1.96
N ILE A 163 7.81 -18.83 0.80
CA ILE A 163 8.34 -20.19 0.61
C ILE A 163 9.86 -20.17 0.83
N LEU A 164 10.55 -19.18 0.25
CA LEU A 164 11.99 -19.04 0.40
C LEU A 164 12.36 -18.82 1.87
N ILE A 165 11.67 -17.96 2.62
CA ILE A 165 11.96 -17.76 4.04
C ILE A 165 11.67 -19.03 4.85
N LYS A 166 10.50 -19.63 4.68
CA LYS A 166 10.04 -20.77 5.51
C LYS A 166 10.86 -22.04 5.28
N PHE A 167 11.27 -22.31 4.04
CA PHE A 167 11.95 -23.57 3.70
C PHE A 167 13.47 -23.44 3.57
N ARG A 168 14.02 -22.24 3.35
CA ARG A 168 15.48 -22.06 3.22
C ARG A 168 16.16 -21.67 4.51
N PHE A 169 15.43 -21.13 5.48
CA PHE A 169 16.00 -20.72 6.76
C PHE A 169 15.59 -21.70 7.86
N GLN A 170 16.60 -22.25 8.51
CA GLN A 170 16.52 -23.13 9.67
C GLN A 170 17.15 -22.47 10.89
N PHE A 171 18.17 -21.61 10.68
CA PHE A 171 18.90 -20.95 11.75
C PHE A 171 18.81 -19.42 11.68
N TYR A 172 18.59 -18.80 12.84
CA TYR A 172 18.46 -17.35 13.00
C TYR A 172 19.46 -16.82 14.04
N HIS A 173 20.00 -15.62 13.82
CA HIS A 173 20.89 -14.96 14.79
C HIS A 173 20.14 -14.40 16.00
N THR A 174 18.85 -14.10 15.85
CA THR A 174 18.01 -13.48 16.87
C THR A 174 16.55 -13.80 16.61
N THR A 175 15.71 -13.68 17.63
CA THR A 175 14.24 -13.71 17.54
C THR A 175 13.62 -12.32 17.59
N ILE A 176 14.46 -11.28 17.69
CA ILE A 176 14.03 -9.89 17.86
C ILE A 176 13.98 -9.18 16.51
N ILE A 177 12.79 -8.67 16.16
CA ILE A 177 12.57 -7.83 15.00
C ILE A 177 12.46 -6.37 15.43
N SER A 178 13.40 -5.55 14.95
CA SER A 178 13.41 -4.09 15.11
C SER A 178 12.41 -3.38 14.19
N HIS A 179 11.15 -3.78 14.20
CA HIS A 179 10.05 -3.15 13.46
C HIS A 179 8.73 -3.23 14.25
N CYS A 180 7.75 -2.45 13.80
CA CYS A 180 6.38 -2.45 14.32
C CYS A 180 5.45 -3.49 13.66
N TYR A 181 5.91 -4.13 12.59
CA TYR A 181 5.22 -5.16 11.83
C TYR A 181 6.25 -6.06 11.14
N CYS A 182 5.79 -7.16 10.57
CA CYS A 182 6.63 -8.14 9.89
C CYS A 182 7.02 -7.66 8.48
N GLU A 183 8.14 -6.95 8.37
CA GLU A 183 8.72 -6.50 7.11
C GLU A 183 9.67 -7.57 6.53
N HIS A 184 9.65 -7.74 5.20
CA HIS A 184 10.40 -8.80 4.52
C HIS A 184 11.92 -8.73 4.76
N MET A 185 12.55 -7.56 4.60
CA MET A 185 13.98 -7.41 4.84
C MET A 185 14.35 -7.53 6.31
N ALA A 186 13.47 -7.15 7.24
CA ALA A 186 13.66 -7.33 8.66
C ALA A 186 13.74 -8.82 9.02
N ILE A 187 12.88 -9.66 8.44
CA ILE A 187 12.92 -11.12 8.62
C ILE A 187 14.16 -11.72 7.96
N VAL A 188 14.44 -11.34 6.71
CA VAL A 188 15.59 -11.86 5.96
C VAL A 188 16.92 -11.52 6.65
N LYS A 189 17.06 -10.35 7.28
CA LYS A 189 18.28 -9.96 8.00
C LYS A 189 18.55 -10.79 9.27
N MET A 190 17.54 -11.44 9.85
CA MET A 190 17.73 -12.29 11.03
C MET A 190 18.32 -13.65 10.70
N ALA A 191 18.18 -14.13 9.46
CA ALA A 191 18.64 -15.46 9.08
C ALA A 191 20.18 -15.55 9.17
N ALA A 192 20.67 -16.65 9.74
CA ALA A 192 22.11 -16.95 9.83
C ALA A 192 22.67 -17.61 8.55
N GLU A 193 21.79 -17.90 7.58
CA GLU A 193 22.10 -18.61 6.35
C GLU A 193 22.22 -17.68 5.14
N ASN A 194 22.53 -18.24 3.98
CA ASN A 194 22.73 -17.44 2.77
C ASN A 194 21.41 -16.81 2.27
N VAL A 195 21.27 -15.51 2.53
CA VAL A 195 20.11 -14.68 2.15
C VAL A 195 20.13 -14.17 0.70
N ARG A 196 21.15 -14.50 -0.11
CA ARG A 196 21.34 -13.90 -1.45
C ARG A 196 20.13 -14.07 -2.38
N VAL A 197 19.55 -15.26 -2.42
CA VAL A 197 18.38 -15.57 -3.27
C VAL A 197 17.16 -14.75 -2.83
N ASN A 198 16.89 -14.65 -1.53
CA ASN A 198 15.81 -13.84 -0.97
C ASN A 198 15.96 -12.35 -1.31
N LYS A 199 17.19 -11.83 -1.25
CA LYS A 199 17.49 -10.43 -1.61
C LYS A 199 17.27 -10.16 -3.10
N ILE A 200 17.77 -11.05 -3.98
CA ILE A 200 17.61 -10.91 -5.44
C ILE A 200 16.14 -11.02 -5.81
N TYR A 201 15.44 -12.03 -5.29
CA TYR A 201 14.03 -12.25 -5.58
C TYR A 201 13.15 -11.11 -5.06
N GLY A 202 13.37 -10.64 -3.83
CA GLY A 202 12.64 -9.48 -3.30
C GLY A 202 12.84 -8.22 -4.14
N LEU A 203 14.07 -7.98 -4.64
CA LEU A 203 14.34 -6.87 -5.55
C LEU A 203 13.67 -7.05 -6.92
N PHE A 204 13.68 -8.29 -7.45
CA PHE A 204 12.98 -8.63 -8.69
C PHE A 204 11.49 -8.33 -8.56
N VAL A 205 10.82 -8.79 -7.49
CA VAL A 205 9.40 -8.51 -7.25
C VAL A 205 9.15 -7.01 -7.15
N ALA A 206 9.95 -6.28 -6.36
CA ALA A 206 9.81 -4.83 -6.21
C ALA A 206 9.93 -4.10 -7.56
N PHE A 207 10.93 -4.45 -8.38
CA PHE A 207 11.13 -3.83 -9.69
C PHE A 207 10.06 -4.23 -10.71
N THR A 208 9.64 -5.49 -10.72
CA THR A 208 8.59 -5.98 -11.62
C THR A 208 7.22 -5.41 -11.27
N VAL A 209 6.91 -5.17 -10.00
CA VAL A 209 5.65 -4.52 -9.61
C VAL A 209 5.76 -3.02 -9.81
N ALA A 210 6.65 -2.36 -9.07
CA ALA A 210 6.73 -0.89 -9.07
C ALA A 210 7.22 -0.34 -10.41
N GLY A 211 8.24 -0.94 -11.03
CA GLY A 211 8.80 -0.47 -12.29
C GLY A 211 7.84 -0.65 -13.46
N PHE A 212 7.18 -1.80 -13.58
CA PHE A 212 6.16 -2.03 -14.61
C PHE A 212 5.00 -1.04 -14.44
N ASP A 213 4.39 -0.98 -13.25
CA ASP A 213 3.20 -0.16 -13.01
C ASP A 213 3.53 1.33 -13.22
N LEU A 214 4.66 1.80 -12.68
CA LEU A 214 5.11 3.18 -12.84
C LEU A 214 5.34 3.56 -14.31
N THR A 215 5.92 2.65 -15.10
CA THR A 215 6.17 2.89 -16.53
C THR A 215 4.87 3.10 -17.28
N PHE A 216 3.90 2.18 -17.13
CA PHE A 216 2.63 2.28 -17.83
C PHE A 216 1.78 3.47 -17.34
N ILE A 217 1.82 3.80 -16.05
CA ILE A 217 1.15 5.00 -15.53
C ILE A 217 1.75 6.26 -16.16
N THR A 218 3.08 6.36 -16.18
CA THR A 218 3.79 7.51 -16.76
C THR A 218 3.47 7.67 -18.24
N LEU A 219 3.51 6.58 -19.02
CA LEU A 219 3.14 6.59 -20.43
C LEU A 219 1.67 7.01 -20.64
N SER A 220 0.75 6.51 -19.81
CA SER A 220 -0.66 6.86 -19.86
C SER A 220 -0.86 8.36 -19.64
N TYR A 221 -0.24 8.94 -18.62
CA TYR A 221 -0.36 10.37 -18.34
C TYR A 221 0.36 11.25 -19.36
N ALA A 222 1.49 10.81 -19.91
CA ALA A 222 2.16 11.51 -21.00
C ALA A 222 1.22 11.66 -22.22
N GLN A 223 0.51 10.58 -22.58
CA GLN A 223 -0.47 10.61 -23.67
C GLN A 223 -1.72 11.44 -23.32
N ILE A 224 -2.22 11.35 -22.08
CA ILE A 224 -3.32 12.20 -21.60
C ILE A 224 -2.93 13.68 -21.75
N PHE A 225 -1.76 14.07 -21.26
CA PHE A 225 -1.30 15.45 -21.35
C PHE A 225 -1.12 15.89 -22.80
N SER A 226 -0.50 15.06 -23.64
CA SER A 226 -0.38 15.33 -25.08
C SER A 226 -1.74 15.61 -25.72
N THR A 227 -2.75 14.79 -25.39
CA THR A 227 -4.13 14.95 -25.89
C THR A 227 -4.77 16.23 -25.35
N VAL A 228 -4.65 16.50 -24.06
CA VAL A 228 -5.21 17.69 -23.41
C VAL A 228 -4.59 18.96 -23.97
N PHE A 229 -3.28 19.01 -24.18
CA PHE A 229 -2.61 20.19 -24.74
C PHE A 229 -3.02 20.48 -26.20
N ARG A 230 -3.45 19.47 -26.96
CA ARG A 230 -3.99 19.62 -28.32
C ARG A 230 -5.42 20.16 -28.37
N LEU A 231 -6.13 20.24 -27.23
CA LEU A 231 -7.49 20.79 -27.20
C LEU A 231 -7.48 22.30 -27.46
N PRO A 232 -8.29 22.80 -28.42
CA PRO A 232 -8.27 24.21 -28.82
C PRO A 232 -8.82 25.15 -27.73
N LYS A 233 -9.75 24.67 -26.88
CA LYS A 233 -10.41 25.48 -25.86
C LYS A 233 -9.72 25.39 -24.50
N LYS A 234 -9.37 26.54 -23.89
CA LYS A 234 -8.78 26.62 -22.54
C LYS A 234 -9.68 25.99 -21.47
N GLU A 235 -10.98 26.16 -21.57
CA GLU A 235 -11.97 25.57 -20.64
C GLU A 235 -11.96 24.05 -20.68
N ALA A 236 -11.90 23.46 -21.89
CA ALA A 236 -11.83 22.01 -22.06
C ALA A 236 -10.53 21.44 -21.45
N ARG A 237 -9.41 22.17 -21.58
CA ARG A 237 -8.15 21.82 -20.91
C ARG A 237 -8.28 21.82 -19.40
N LEU A 238 -8.78 22.92 -18.82
CA LEU A 238 -8.98 23.05 -17.37
C LEU A 238 -9.90 21.96 -16.81
N LYS A 239 -10.98 21.63 -17.54
CA LYS A 239 -11.88 20.54 -17.15
C LYS A 239 -11.18 19.18 -17.10
N ALA A 240 -10.37 18.86 -18.11
CA ALA A 240 -9.60 17.62 -18.15
C ALA A 240 -8.56 17.56 -17.02
N PHE A 241 -7.81 18.65 -16.78
CA PHE A 241 -6.88 18.71 -15.63
C PHE A 241 -7.61 18.50 -14.30
N ASN A 242 -8.74 19.15 -14.08
CA ASN A 242 -9.52 19.00 -12.86
C ASN A 242 -9.99 17.56 -12.59
N THR A 243 -10.19 16.77 -13.65
CA THR A 243 -10.55 15.35 -13.53
C THR A 243 -9.35 14.45 -13.23
N CYS A 244 -8.13 14.86 -13.59
CA CYS A 244 -6.92 14.06 -13.38
C CYS A 244 -6.18 14.37 -12.08
N ILE A 245 -6.32 15.58 -11.54
CA ILE A 245 -5.56 16.04 -10.35
C ILE A 245 -5.70 15.08 -9.18
N ALA A 246 -6.92 14.60 -8.87
CA ALA A 246 -7.14 13.68 -7.76
C ALA A 246 -6.32 12.39 -7.92
N HIS A 247 -6.29 11.82 -9.13
CA HIS A 247 -5.53 10.61 -9.44
C HIS A 247 -4.02 10.85 -9.42
N MET A 248 -3.57 12.00 -9.92
CA MET A 248 -2.16 12.38 -9.83
C MET A 248 -1.71 12.56 -8.39
N CYS A 249 -2.54 13.15 -7.52
CA CYS A 249 -2.24 13.30 -6.11
C CYS A 249 -2.07 11.92 -5.44
N VAL A 250 -3.02 10.99 -5.64
CA VAL A 250 -2.94 9.64 -5.07
C VAL A 250 -1.73 8.87 -5.62
N PHE A 251 -1.50 8.93 -6.93
CA PHE A 251 -0.33 8.32 -7.58
C PHE A 251 0.99 8.87 -7.03
N LEU A 252 1.14 10.19 -7.01
CA LEU A 252 2.36 10.85 -6.56
C LEU A 252 2.62 10.53 -5.09
N GLN A 253 1.58 10.56 -4.27
CA GLN A 253 1.68 10.20 -2.86
C GLN A 253 2.16 8.76 -2.67
N PHE A 254 1.54 7.78 -3.32
CA PHE A 254 1.92 6.37 -3.18
C PHE A 254 3.38 6.13 -3.61
N TYR A 255 3.77 6.58 -4.81
CA TYR A 255 5.11 6.31 -5.35
C TYR A 255 6.21 7.15 -4.71
N LEU A 256 5.95 8.40 -4.29
CA LEU A 256 6.94 9.16 -3.53
C LEU A 256 7.22 8.50 -2.19
N LEU A 257 6.18 8.09 -1.44
CA LEU A 257 6.35 7.43 -0.15
C LEU A 257 7.10 6.10 -0.32
N ALA A 258 6.79 5.32 -1.36
CA ALA A 258 7.52 4.10 -1.70
C ALA A 258 9.00 4.38 -2.02
N PHE A 259 9.26 5.40 -2.84
CA PHE A 259 10.61 5.81 -3.25
C PHE A 259 11.45 6.22 -2.03
N PHE A 260 10.91 7.07 -1.15
CA PHE A 260 11.60 7.47 0.07
C PHE A 260 11.85 6.28 1.02
N SER A 261 10.89 5.37 1.18
CA SER A 261 11.09 4.16 2.00
C SER A 261 12.22 3.27 1.44
N PHE A 262 12.31 3.12 0.11
CA PHE A 262 13.35 2.31 -0.52
C PHE A 262 14.74 2.95 -0.40
N PHE A 263 14.86 4.24 -0.71
CA PHE A 263 16.14 4.95 -0.67
C PHE A 263 16.70 5.06 0.74
N THR A 264 15.84 5.31 1.72
CA THR A 264 16.28 5.35 3.11
C THR A 264 16.80 3.97 3.52
N HIS A 265 16.12 2.87 3.19
CA HIS A 265 16.61 1.52 3.50
C HIS A 265 17.92 1.12 2.76
N ARG A 266 18.17 1.64 1.55
CA ARG A 266 19.32 1.24 0.71
C ARG A 266 20.55 2.14 0.84
N PHE A 267 20.36 3.45 1.02
CA PHE A 267 21.42 4.46 1.01
C PHE A 267 21.51 5.25 2.33
N GLY A 268 20.60 5.04 3.27
CA GLY A 268 20.58 5.69 4.58
C GLY A 268 21.57 5.11 5.59
N ALA A 269 22.82 4.83 5.21
CA ALA A 269 23.82 4.31 6.16
C ALA A 269 24.04 5.24 7.37
N HIS A 270 23.70 6.53 7.23
CA HIS A 270 23.75 7.55 8.28
C HIS A 270 22.36 7.96 8.81
N VAL A 271 21.28 7.31 8.37
CA VAL A 271 19.93 7.60 8.82
C VAL A 271 19.58 6.70 10.00
N PRO A 272 19.11 7.25 11.14
CA PRO A 272 18.77 6.45 12.29
C PRO A 272 17.67 5.40 12.01
N PRO A 273 17.75 4.20 12.61
CA PRO A 273 16.77 3.12 12.43
C PRO A 273 15.31 3.53 12.68
N TYR A 274 15.07 4.41 13.64
CA TYR A 274 13.71 4.89 13.96
C TYR A 274 13.07 5.66 12.80
N ILE A 275 13.88 6.40 12.01
CA ILE A 275 13.39 7.17 10.85
C ILE A 275 12.91 6.22 9.77
N HIS A 276 13.68 5.15 9.49
CA HIS A 276 13.30 4.14 8.51
C HIS A 276 11.96 3.49 8.85
N ILE A 277 11.77 3.10 10.11
CA ILE A 277 10.56 2.39 10.55
C ILE A 277 9.36 3.31 10.54
N LEU A 278 9.53 4.58 10.95
CA LEU A 278 8.48 5.57 10.89
C LEU A 278 8.04 5.84 9.45
N PHE A 279 8.99 6.08 8.54
CA PHE A 279 8.67 6.28 7.11
C PHE A 279 8.04 5.05 6.48
N SER A 280 8.50 3.85 6.80
CA SER A 280 7.90 2.62 6.27
C SER A 280 6.47 2.42 6.77
N SER A 281 6.22 2.77 8.04
CA SER A 281 4.87 2.76 8.62
C SER A 281 3.95 3.83 8.01
N LEU A 282 4.48 5.04 7.77
CA LEU A 282 3.75 6.12 7.11
C LEU A 282 3.45 5.79 5.64
N TYR A 283 4.40 5.21 4.91
CA TYR A 283 4.19 4.74 3.55
C TYR A 283 3.00 3.80 3.43
N LEU A 284 2.80 2.94 4.43
CA LEU A 284 1.71 1.96 4.45
C LEU A 284 0.36 2.56 4.88
N LEU A 285 0.35 3.59 5.74
CA LEU A 285 -0.90 4.09 6.35
C LEU A 285 -1.40 5.42 5.76
N VAL A 286 -0.50 6.25 5.23
CA VAL A 286 -0.85 7.54 4.63
C VAL A 286 -1.74 7.39 3.39
N PRO A 287 -1.49 6.44 2.45
CA PRO A 287 -2.42 6.19 1.34
C PRO A 287 -3.82 5.79 1.79
N PRO A 288 -4.03 4.76 2.63
CA PRO A 288 -5.36 4.42 3.15
C PRO A 288 -6.08 5.58 3.84
N PHE A 289 -5.34 6.45 4.53
CA PHE A 289 -5.88 7.62 5.21
C PHE A 289 -6.30 8.75 4.24
N LEU A 290 -5.45 9.10 3.26
CA LEU A 290 -5.68 10.25 2.38
C LEU A 290 -6.57 9.93 1.16
N ASN A 291 -6.54 8.71 0.65
CA ASN A 291 -7.35 8.28 -0.50
C ASN A 291 -8.84 8.64 -0.36
N PRO A 292 -9.54 8.28 0.74
CA PRO A 292 -10.95 8.62 0.89
C PRO A 292 -11.19 10.14 1.02
N LEU A 293 -10.23 10.92 1.54
CA LEU A 293 -10.34 12.39 1.60
C LEU A 293 -10.24 13.00 0.20
N VAL A 294 -9.30 12.51 -0.62
CA VAL A 294 -9.11 12.98 -2.00
C VAL A 294 -10.34 12.67 -2.86
N TYR A 295 -10.85 11.43 -2.79
CA TYR A 295 -12.04 11.04 -3.54
C TYR A 295 -13.33 11.64 -2.98
N GLY A 296 -13.46 11.70 -1.66
CA GLY A 296 -14.62 12.30 -0.99
C GLY A 296 -14.76 13.79 -1.24
N ALA A 297 -13.65 14.54 -1.31
CA ALA A 297 -13.67 15.98 -1.62
C ALA A 297 -14.12 16.27 -3.07
N LYS A 298 -13.89 15.35 -4.00
CA LYS A 298 -14.22 15.54 -5.43
C LYS A 298 -15.63 15.08 -5.79
N THR A 299 -16.16 14.06 -5.13
CA THR A 299 -17.49 13.53 -5.47
C THR A 299 -18.61 14.29 -4.74
N LYS A 300 -19.42 15.04 -5.49
CA LYS A 300 -20.54 15.82 -4.95
C LYS A 300 -21.53 14.97 -4.13
N GLN A 301 -21.82 13.74 -4.58
CA GLN A 301 -22.70 12.80 -3.87
C GLN A 301 -22.10 12.34 -2.54
N ILE A 302 -20.79 12.11 -2.50
CA ILE A 302 -20.08 11.78 -1.25
C ILE A 302 -20.11 12.97 -0.29
N ARG A 303 -19.84 14.18 -0.78
CA ARG A 303 -19.95 15.40 0.03
C ARG A 303 -21.35 15.60 0.63
N ILE A 304 -22.40 15.39 -0.15
CA ILE A 304 -23.78 15.55 0.34
C ILE A 304 -24.11 14.51 1.41
N HIS A 305 -23.71 13.24 1.22
CA HIS A 305 -23.91 12.20 2.23
C HIS A 305 -23.10 12.45 3.51
N VAL A 306 -21.84 12.87 3.38
CA VAL A 306 -20.99 13.27 4.52
C VAL A 306 -21.64 14.41 5.28
N VAL A 307 -22.09 15.47 4.60
CA VAL A 307 -22.77 16.60 5.25
C VAL A 307 -24.03 16.14 5.97
N LYS A 308 -24.86 15.28 5.35
CA LYS A 308 -26.08 14.74 5.98
C LYS A 308 -25.79 13.92 7.25
N LEU A 309 -24.70 13.15 7.26
CA LEU A 309 -24.26 12.36 8.41
C LEU A 309 -23.77 13.23 9.58
N PHE A 310 -23.14 14.37 9.30
CA PHE A 310 -22.65 15.31 10.32
C PHE A 310 -23.66 16.40 10.70
N SER A 311 -24.76 16.54 9.94
CA SER A 311 -25.86 17.47 10.23
C SER A 311 -27.07 16.79 10.87
N SER A 312 -26.95 15.50 11.22
CA SER A 312 -27.96 14.71 11.95
C SER A 312 -27.47 14.38 13.34
#